data_AF-A0AAD9IPQ8-F1
#
_entry.id   AF-A0AAD9IPQ8-F1
#
_cell.length_a   1.000
_cell.length_b   1.000
_cell.length_c   1.000
_cell.angle_alpha   90.00
_cell.angle_beta   90.00
_cell.angle_gamma   90.00
#
_symmetry.space_group_name_H-M   'P 1'
#
loop_
_entity.id
_entity.type
_entity.pdbx_description
1 polymer ?
#
loop_
_entity_poly.entity_id
_entity_poly.type
_entity_poly.pdbx_seq_one_letter_code
_entity_poly.pdbx_strand_id
1 'polypeptide(L)'
;MITRKVLIKLEPLLQTVLAKVEALAAAIPTSNRGRALTLADLQLPVLCQEVVDKAEDSVLSEIEVALLRVAASILQGHGFAYAIPNRSKGNQLFVPELDRIVLKSSSSQRDFASTSTCRKAVITTRILQLVHELCSKRIHVTKRDLFYTDVKLFEVGTGEVTQWGGDCLG
;
A
#
# COMPACT_ATOMS: atom_id res chain seq x y z
N MET A 1 -35.97 40.32 -20.16
CA MET A 1 -36.77 40.31 -18.90
C MET A 1 -36.78 38.95 -18.16
N ILE A 2 -35.99 37.95 -18.62
CA ILE A 2 -35.98 36.57 -18.07
C ILE A 2 -34.84 36.35 -17.06
N THR A 3 -33.73 37.07 -17.19
CA THR A 3 -32.51 36.90 -16.37
C THR A 3 -32.63 37.38 -14.92
N ARG A 4 -33.42 38.43 -14.64
CA ARG A 4 -33.62 38.91 -13.25
C ARG A 4 -34.45 37.97 -12.38
N LYS A 5 -35.44 37.26 -12.95
CA LYS A 5 -36.32 36.36 -12.18
C LYS A 5 -35.62 35.06 -11.74
N VAL A 6 -34.64 34.60 -12.52
CA VAL A 6 -33.87 33.39 -12.19
C VAL A 6 -32.87 33.69 -11.07
N LEU A 7 -32.17 34.82 -11.11
CA LEU A 7 -31.20 35.22 -10.08
C LEU A 7 -31.83 35.34 -8.69
N ILE A 8 -33.01 35.97 -8.60
CA ILE A 8 -33.76 36.17 -7.34
C ILE A 8 -34.19 34.85 -6.69
N LYS A 9 -34.35 33.78 -7.48
CA LYS A 9 -34.78 32.47 -6.99
C LYS A 9 -33.62 31.57 -6.54
N LEU A 10 -32.39 31.87 -6.97
CA LEU A 10 -31.18 31.10 -6.65
C LEU A 10 -30.53 31.53 -5.33
N GLU A 11 -30.56 32.81 -4.98
CA GLU A 11 -30.04 33.32 -3.69
C GLU A 11 -30.64 32.65 -2.44
N PRO A 12 -31.97 32.50 -2.29
CA PRO A 12 -32.53 31.87 -1.09
C PRO A 12 -32.20 30.37 -1.03
N LEU A 13 -31.99 29.73 -2.18
CA LEU A 13 -31.63 28.32 -2.29
C LEU A 13 -30.17 28.10 -1.88
N LEU A 14 -29.27 29.00 -2.29
CA LEU A 14 -27.86 28.99 -1.88
C LEU A 14 -27.72 29.14 -0.37
N GLN A 15 -28.45 30.10 0.23
CA GLN A 15 -28.40 30.33 1.68
C GLN A 15 -28.93 29.11 2.46
N THR A 16 -29.97 28.46 1.93
CA THR A 16 -30.53 27.23 2.52
C THR A 16 -29.54 26.06 2.44
N VAL A 17 -28.83 25.92 1.32
CA VAL A 17 -27.83 24.86 1.15
C VAL A 17 -26.63 25.11 2.05
N LEU A 18 -26.13 26.35 2.13
CA LEU A 18 -25.04 26.72 3.02
C LEU A 18 -25.40 26.49 4.50
N ALA A 19 -26.58 26.94 4.93
CA ALA A 19 -27.04 26.71 6.31
C ALA A 19 -27.16 25.21 6.64
N LYS A 20 -27.58 24.38 5.67
CA LYS A 20 -27.61 22.92 5.84
C LYS A 20 -26.21 22.31 5.91
N VAL A 21 -25.27 22.77 5.09
CA VAL A 21 -23.87 22.32 5.12
C VAL A 21 -23.20 22.72 6.43
N GLU A 22 -23.44 23.92 6.94
CA GLU A 22 -22.95 24.39 8.24
C GLU A 22 -23.56 23.61 9.41
N ALA A 23 -24.87 23.37 9.37
CA ALA A 23 -25.55 22.55 10.37
C ALA A 23 -25.03 21.11 10.36
N LEU A 24 -24.78 20.53 9.18
CA LEU A 24 -24.15 19.21 9.05
C LEU A 24 -22.70 19.23 9.54
N ALA A 25 -21.93 20.27 9.23
CA ALA A 25 -20.56 20.42 9.72
C ALA A 25 -20.49 20.55 11.25
N ALA A 26 -21.46 21.22 11.87
CA ALA A 26 -21.59 21.33 13.32
C ALA A 26 -22.16 20.06 13.98
N ALA A 27 -23.01 19.32 13.25
CA ALA A 27 -23.60 18.05 13.70
C ALA A 27 -22.70 16.84 13.47
N ILE A 28 -21.66 16.95 12.64
CA ILE A 28 -20.54 16.01 12.67
C ILE A 28 -19.92 16.21 14.06
N PRO A 29 -20.06 15.24 14.99
CA PRO A 29 -19.33 15.33 16.21
C PRO A 29 -17.87 15.48 15.79
N THR A 30 -17.21 16.54 16.27
CA THR A 30 -15.77 16.50 16.47
C THR A 30 -15.55 15.42 17.52
N SER A 31 -15.76 14.15 17.14
CA SER A 31 -15.38 12.98 17.89
C SER A 31 -13.98 13.29 18.29
N ASN A 32 -13.82 13.46 19.60
CA ASN A 32 -12.59 13.70 20.30
C ASN A 32 -11.47 13.10 19.45
N ARG A 33 -10.71 13.93 18.72
CA ARG A 33 -9.45 13.49 18.10
C ARG A 33 -8.46 13.29 19.24
N GLY A 34 -8.84 12.49 20.24
CA GLY A 34 -7.92 11.74 21.05
C GLY A 34 -7.03 11.04 20.05
N ARG A 35 -5.73 11.33 20.15
CA ARG A 35 -4.64 10.69 19.42
C ARG A 35 -5.09 9.33 18.89
N ALA A 36 -5.18 9.19 17.57
CA ALA A 36 -5.48 7.90 16.96
C ALA A 36 -4.53 6.88 17.59
N LEU A 37 -5.09 5.87 18.26
CA LEU A 37 -4.32 4.85 18.96
C LEU A 37 -3.34 4.26 17.94
N THR A 38 -2.05 4.40 18.21
CA THR A 38 -1.01 3.79 17.37
C THR A 38 -0.71 2.39 17.88
N LEU A 39 -0.12 1.52 17.05
CA LEU A 39 0.34 0.22 17.54
C LEU A 39 1.34 0.34 18.70
N ALA A 40 2.10 1.44 18.77
CA ALA A 40 3.00 1.73 19.87
C ALA A 40 2.25 1.98 21.20
N ASP A 41 1.01 2.47 21.14
CA ASP A 41 0.17 2.74 22.31
C ASP A 41 -0.45 1.45 22.89
N LEU A 42 -0.54 0.38 22.07
CA LEU A 42 -1.20 -0.89 22.44
C LEU A 42 -0.29 -1.91 23.13
N GLN A 43 1.02 -1.63 23.24
CA GLN A 43 2.01 -2.47 23.94
C GLN A 43 1.84 -3.97 23.64
N LEU A 44 1.62 -4.30 22.37
CA LEU A 44 1.37 -5.68 21.95
C LEU A 44 2.56 -6.56 22.32
N PRO A 45 2.32 -7.82 22.76
CA PRO A 45 3.39 -8.73 23.21
C PRO A 45 4.35 -9.15 22.09
N VAL A 46 4.01 -8.87 20.83
CA VAL A 46 4.80 -9.23 19.65
C VAL A 46 5.05 -7.97 18.83
N LEU A 47 6.29 -7.80 18.36
CA LEU A 47 6.64 -6.76 17.39
C LEU A 47 5.82 -6.96 16.12
N CYS A 48 4.98 -5.98 15.81
CA CYS A 48 4.08 -6.01 14.66
C CYS A 48 4.46 -4.91 13.66
N GLN A 49 4.32 -5.23 12.37
CA GLN A 49 4.47 -4.30 11.27
C GLN A 49 3.09 -3.95 10.72
N GLU A 50 2.84 -2.64 10.61
CA GLU A 50 1.64 -2.11 9.99
C GLU A 50 1.85 -1.85 8.50
N VAL A 51 0.79 -2.03 7.72
CA VAL A 51 0.73 -1.55 6.35
C VAL A 51 0.12 -0.15 6.39
N VAL A 52 0.92 0.85 6.05
CA VAL A 52 0.51 2.27 6.04
C VAL A 52 0.71 2.83 4.63
N ASP A 53 -0.19 3.70 4.22
CA ASP A 53 -0.06 4.45 2.98
C ASP A 53 1.14 5.39 3.06
N LYS A 54 2.01 5.34 2.05
CA LYS A 54 3.19 6.21 1.94
C LYS A 54 3.02 7.18 0.78
N ALA A 55 3.50 8.40 0.96
CA ALA A 55 3.62 9.38 -0.12
C ALA A 55 4.63 8.90 -1.17
N GLU A 56 4.48 9.35 -2.42
CA GLU A 56 5.31 8.95 -3.57
C GLU A 56 6.81 9.12 -3.30
N ASP A 57 7.23 10.26 -2.77
CA ASP A 57 8.63 10.56 -2.47
C ASP A 57 9.21 9.61 -1.39
N SER A 58 8.38 9.23 -0.42
CA SER A 58 8.77 8.27 0.62
C SER A 58 8.90 6.86 0.04
N VAL A 59 8.00 6.47 -0.87
CA VAL A 59 8.10 5.18 -1.57
C VAL A 59 9.37 5.11 -2.41
N LEU A 60 9.69 6.17 -3.17
CA LEU A 60 10.93 6.26 -3.96
C LEU A 60 12.17 6.08 -3.08
N SER A 61 12.26 6.88 -2.02
CA SER A 61 13.38 6.84 -1.08
C SER A 61 13.58 5.45 -0.46
N GLU A 62 12.49 4.76 -0.10
CA GLU A 62 12.56 3.41 0.48
C GLU A 62 12.99 2.35 -0.53
N ILE A 63 12.54 2.46 -1.79
CA ILE A 63 12.99 1.58 -2.88
C ILE A 63 14.47 1.77 -3.13
N GLU A 64 14.94 3.02 -3.21
CA GLU A 64 16.36 3.35 -3.41
C GLU A 64 17.22 2.82 -2.25
N VAL A 65 16.79 3.03 -1.01
CA VAL A 65 17.48 2.48 0.18
C VAL A 65 17.52 0.95 0.13
N ALA A 66 16.43 0.29 -0.27
CA ALA A 66 16.42 -1.17 -0.41
C ALA A 66 17.41 -1.65 -1.48
N LEU A 67 17.49 -0.97 -2.63
CA LEU A 67 18.43 -1.28 -3.71
C LEU A 67 19.88 -0.99 -3.31
N LEU A 68 20.14 0.11 -2.58
CA LEU A 68 21.46 0.43 -2.07
C LEU A 68 21.94 -0.61 -1.05
N ARG A 69 21.06 -1.10 -0.17
CA ARG A 69 21.37 -2.20 0.76
C ARG A 69 21.75 -3.47 0.00
N VAL A 70 21.01 -3.80 -1.06
CA VAL A 70 21.33 -4.92 -1.94
C VAL A 70 22.69 -4.73 -2.61
N ALA A 71 22.96 -3.57 -3.19
CA ALA A 71 24.23 -3.27 -3.84
C ALA A 71 25.39 -3.37 -2.86
N ALA A 72 25.24 -2.83 -1.64
CA ALA A 72 26.23 -2.95 -0.58
C ALA A 72 26.49 -4.42 -0.19
N SER A 73 25.43 -5.23 -0.03
CA SER A 73 25.52 -6.66 0.24
C SER A 73 26.29 -7.42 -0.85
N ILE A 74 26.06 -7.08 -2.12
CA ILE A 74 26.79 -7.66 -3.25
C ILE A 74 28.27 -7.27 -3.20
N LEU A 75 28.58 -5.99 -2.97
CA LEU A 75 29.97 -5.51 -2.89
C LEU A 75 30.74 -6.09 -1.70
N GLN A 76 30.05 -6.43 -0.62
CA GLN A 76 30.62 -7.12 0.56
C GLN A 76 30.79 -8.64 0.36
N GLY A 77 30.28 -9.20 -0.75
CA GLY A 77 30.34 -10.64 -1.02
C GLY A 77 29.26 -11.47 -0.33
N HIS A 78 28.27 -10.84 0.32
CA HIS A 78 27.12 -11.53 0.93
C HIS A 78 26.04 -11.91 -0.09
N GLY A 79 26.15 -11.40 -1.32
CA GLY A 79 25.27 -11.74 -2.43
C GLY A 79 23.98 -10.92 -2.44
N PHE A 80 23.01 -11.40 -3.21
CA PHE A 80 21.75 -10.70 -3.47
C PHE A 80 20.56 -11.45 -2.87
N ALA A 81 19.90 -10.82 -1.90
CA ALA A 81 18.69 -11.33 -1.27
C ALA A 81 17.73 -10.19 -0.89
N TYR A 82 16.42 -10.51 -0.85
CA TYR A 82 15.41 -9.65 -0.24
C TYR A 82 14.78 -10.33 0.98
N ALA A 83 14.67 -9.58 2.08
CA ALA A 83 13.88 -9.97 3.23
C ALA A 83 12.44 -9.45 3.07
N ILE A 84 11.47 -10.36 2.91
CA ILE A 84 10.06 -10.00 2.71
C ILE A 84 9.21 -10.53 3.88
N PRO A 85 8.41 -9.69 4.56
CA PRO A 85 7.48 -10.13 5.59
C PRO A 85 6.53 -11.21 5.07
N ASN A 86 6.37 -12.28 5.83
CA ASN A 86 5.51 -13.40 5.45
C ASN A 86 4.04 -13.00 5.67
N ARG A 87 3.15 -13.38 4.75
CA ARG A 87 1.70 -13.16 4.87
C ARG A 87 0.93 -14.46 5.16
N SER A 88 1.59 -15.51 5.62
CA SER A 88 0.91 -16.73 6.07
C SER A 88 -0.05 -16.45 7.24
N LYS A 89 -1.10 -17.28 7.38
CA LYS A 89 -2.10 -17.15 8.46
C LYS A 89 -1.48 -17.02 9.85
N GLY A 90 -0.41 -17.77 10.13
CA GLY A 90 0.29 -17.71 11.42
C GLY A 90 1.00 -16.38 11.70
N ASN A 91 1.37 -15.63 10.65
CA ASN A 91 2.04 -14.34 10.77
C ASN A 91 1.08 -13.15 10.74
N GLN A 92 -0.20 -13.36 10.45
CA GLN A 92 -1.22 -12.31 10.51
C GLN A 92 -1.78 -12.22 11.94
N LEU A 93 -2.06 -11.01 12.40
CA LEU A 93 -2.71 -10.73 13.67
C LEU A 93 -3.79 -9.68 13.45
N PHE A 94 -5.02 -9.97 13.83
CA PHE A 94 -6.08 -8.97 13.89
C PHE A 94 -6.00 -8.24 15.23
N VAL A 95 -6.00 -6.91 15.19
CA VAL A 95 -5.97 -6.02 16.35
C VAL A 95 -7.35 -5.35 16.45
N PRO A 96 -8.25 -5.85 17.32
CA PRO A 96 -9.63 -5.34 17.41
C PRO A 96 -9.72 -3.86 17.77
N GLU A 97 -8.77 -3.35 18.55
CA GLU A 97 -8.74 -1.97 19.03
C GLU A 97 -8.54 -0.96 17.90
N LEU A 98 -7.89 -1.38 16.81
CA LEU A 98 -7.64 -0.56 15.62
C LEU A 98 -8.48 -0.98 14.41
N ASP A 99 -9.22 -2.09 14.52
CA ASP A 99 -9.93 -2.74 13.42
C ASP A 99 -9.02 -2.99 12.20
N ARG A 100 -7.80 -3.49 12.45
CA ARG A 100 -6.76 -3.67 11.43
C ARG A 100 -6.04 -5.01 11.54
N ILE A 101 -5.59 -5.51 10.39
CA ILE A 101 -4.71 -6.69 10.30
C ILE A 101 -3.27 -6.21 10.21
N VAL A 102 -2.43 -6.70 11.11
CA VAL A 102 -0.98 -6.44 11.16
C VAL A 102 -0.19 -7.71 10.92
N LEU A 103 1.08 -7.57 10.54
CA LEU A 103 2.01 -8.69 10.37
C LEU A 103 2.94 -8.81 11.58
N LYS A 104 3.17 -10.03 12.07
CA LYS A 104 4.21 -10.30 13.08
C LYS A 104 5.60 -10.32 12.42
N SER A 105 6.64 -10.59 13.20
CA SER A 105 8.05 -10.50 12.80
C SER A 105 8.57 -11.61 11.85
N SER A 106 7.74 -12.55 11.39
CA SER A 106 8.21 -13.59 10.48
C SER A 106 8.46 -13.02 9.08
N SER A 107 9.68 -13.18 8.58
CA SER A 107 10.08 -12.82 7.23
C SER A 107 10.65 -14.01 6.47
N SER A 108 10.35 -14.09 5.18
CA SER A 108 10.98 -15.02 4.24
C SER A 108 12.09 -14.34 3.46
N GLN A 109 13.22 -15.03 3.27
CA GLN A 109 14.29 -14.58 2.40
C GLN A 109 14.03 -15.01 0.95
N ARG A 110 14.39 -14.13 0.02
CA ARG A 110 14.34 -14.39 -1.43
C ARG A 110 15.74 -14.23 -1.99
N ASP A 111 16.53 -15.29 -1.86
CA ASP A 111 17.91 -15.31 -2.35
C ASP A 111 17.93 -15.48 -3.86
N PHE A 112 18.75 -14.69 -4.54
CA PHE A 112 18.93 -14.80 -5.98
C PHE A 112 19.74 -16.05 -6.37
N ALA A 113 20.66 -16.47 -5.50
CA ALA A 113 21.55 -17.61 -5.75
C ALA A 113 20.85 -18.98 -5.68
N SER A 114 19.68 -19.06 -5.05
CA SER A 114 18.92 -20.32 -4.94
C SER A 114 17.93 -20.47 -6.10
N THR A 115 17.92 -21.63 -6.74
CA THR A 115 17.05 -21.92 -7.90
C THR A 115 15.56 -21.84 -7.59
N SER A 116 15.16 -22.12 -6.34
CA SER A 116 13.75 -22.06 -5.90
C SER A 116 13.25 -20.63 -5.63
N THR A 117 14.15 -19.72 -5.25
CA THR A 117 13.80 -18.33 -4.88
C THR A 117 14.27 -17.30 -5.90
N CYS A 118 15.15 -17.66 -6.83
CA CYS A 118 15.71 -16.78 -7.86
C CYS A 118 14.61 -16.08 -8.66
N ARG A 119 13.63 -16.83 -9.18
CA ARG A 119 12.49 -16.26 -9.92
C ARG A 119 11.74 -15.24 -9.07
N LYS A 120 11.49 -15.53 -7.79
CA LYS A 120 10.80 -14.61 -6.87
C LYS A 120 11.62 -13.34 -6.63
N ALA A 121 12.94 -13.45 -6.50
CA ALA A 121 13.84 -12.31 -6.33
C ALA A 121 13.87 -11.41 -7.59
N VAL A 122 13.93 -12.00 -8.79
CA VAL A 122 13.89 -11.28 -10.07
C VAL A 122 12.56 -10.54 -10.25
N ILE A 123 11.43 -11.23 -10.04
CA ILE A 123 10.10 -10.61 -10.12
C ILE A 123 9.99 -9.43 -9.13
N THR A 124 10.49 -9.61 -7.90
CA THR A 124 10.49 -8.55 -6.88
C THR A 124 11.27 -7.33 -7.38
N THR A 125 12.46 -7.54 -7.94
CA THR A 125 13.29 -6.46 -8.50
C THR A 125 12.59 -5.75 -9.65
N ARG A 126 11.94 -6.51 -10.53
CA ARG A 126 11.21 -5.93 -11.67
C ARG A 126 10.01 -5.09 -11.22
N ILE A 127 9.27 -5.56 -10.21
CA ILE A 127 8.18 -4.79 -9.61
C ILE A 127 8.70 -3.52 -8.96
N LEU A 128 9.80 -3.59 -8.19
CA LEU A 128 10.42 -2.41 -7.58
C LEU A 128 10.85 -1.39 -8.64
N GLN A 129 11.43 -1.84 -9.75
CA GLN A 129 11.78 -0.98 -10.88
C GLN A 129 10.54 -0.30 -11.49
N LEU A 130 9.48 -1.06 -11.78
CA LEU A 130 8.25 -0.51 -12.35
C LEU A 130 7.62 0.54 -11.42
N VAL A 131 7.49 0.23 -10.13
CA VAL A 131 6.95 1.16 -9.12
C VAL A 131 7.81 2.42 -9.04
N HIS A 132 9.14 2.27 -9.04
CA HIS A 132 10.06 3.41 -9.04
C HIS A 132 9.87 4.31 -10.28
N GLU A 133 9.77 3.73 -11.48
CA GLU A 133 9.53 4.51 -12.71
C GLU A 133 8.17 5.22 -12.71
N LEU A 134 7.12 4.58 -12.17
CA LEU A 134 5.78 5.16 -12.06
C LEU A 134 5.74 6.33 -11.08
N CYS A 135 6.35 6.18 -9.91
CA CYS A 135 6.44 7.25 -8.91
C CYS A 135 7.30 8.41 -9.46
N SER A 136 8.41 8.14 -10.14
CA SER A 136 9.26 9.19 -10.73
C SER A 136 8.53 10.03 -11.79
N LYS A 137 7.64 9.40 -12.57
CA LYS A 137 6.82 10.07 -13.60
C LYS A 137 5.49 10.62 -13.07
N ARG A 138 5.17 10.42 -11.79
CA ARG A 138 3.88 10.78 -11.16
C ARG A 138 2.68 10.21 -11.92
N ILE A 139 2.79 8.94 -12.33
CA ILE A 139 1.72 8.23 -13.02
C ILE A 139 1.05 7.30 -12.01
N HIS A 140 -0.24 7.53 -11.77
CA HIS A 140 -1.07 6.61 -11.00
C HIS A 140 -1.54 5.47 -11.89
N VAL A 141 -1.35 4.24 -11.42
CA VAL A 141 -1.62 3.02 -12.18
C VAL A 141 -2.31 2.03 -11.27
N THR A 142 -3.33 1.33 -11.77
CA THR A 142 -3.99 0.29 -10.97
C THR A 142 -3.19 -1.01 -11.01
N LYS A 143 -3.43 -1.91 -10.05
CA LYS A 143 -2.84 -3.25 -10.06
C LYS A 143 -3.09 -4.00 -11.38
N ARG A 144 -4.24 -3.79 -12.00
CA ARG A 144 -4.60 -4.42 -13.29
C ARG A 144 -3.73 -3.88 -14.42
N ASP A 145 -3.55 -2.57 -14.48
CA ASP A 145 -2.72 -1.95 -15.50
C ASP A 145 -1.26 -2.43 -15.38
N LEU A 146 -0.73 -2.51 -14.14
CA LEU A 146 0.58 -3.11 -13.88
C LEU A 146 0.66 -4.57 -14.34
N PHE A 147 -0.36 -5.38 -14.06
CA PHE A 147 -0.41 -6.77 -14.52
C PHE A 147 -0.40 -6.87 -16.06
N TYR A 148 -1.14 -5.99 -16.74
CA TYR A 148 -1.21 -5.99 -18.20
C TYR A 148 0.02 -5.38 -18.87
N THR A 149 0.87 -4.63 -18.16
CA THR A 149 2.15 -4.16 -18.72
C THR A 149 3.12 -5.30 -19.00
N ASP A 150 3.11 -6.36 -18.19
CA ASP A 150 3.99 -7.52 -18.34
C ASP A 150 3.35 -8.78 -17.74
N VAL A 151 2.42 -9.37 -18.48
CA VAL A 151 1.75 -10.64 -18.09
C VAL A 151 2.75 -11.79 -17.92
N LYS A 152 3.84 -11.78 -18.70
CA LYS A 152 4.88 -12.82 -18.65
C LYS A 152 5.67 -12.81 -17.34
N LEU A 153 5.75 -11.65 -16.67
CA LEU A 153 6.36 -11.54 -15.35
C LEU A 153 5.62 -12.38 -14.29
N PHE A 154 4.32 -12.63 -14.52
CA PHE A 154 3.43 -13.30 -13.58
C PHE A 154 3.06 -14.72 -13.98
N GLU A 155 3.43 -15.15 -15.18
CA GLU A 155 3.22 -16.53 -15.63
C GLU A 155 4.21 -17.47 -14.93
N VAL A 156 3.67 -18.39 -14.15
CA VAL A 156 4.43 -19.57 -13.71
C VAL A 156 4.56 -20.46 -14.94
N GLY A 157 5.80 -20.89 -15.25
CA GLY A 157 6.09 -21.68 -16.44
C GLY A 157 5.53 -23.09 -16.33
N THR A 158 4.21 -23.23 -16.45
CA THR A 158 3.39 -24.43 -16.68
C THR A 158 1.95 -23.97 -16.87
N GLY A 159 1.60 -23.32 -17.98
CA GLY A 159 0.22 -23.19 -18.51
C GLY A 159 -0.93 -22.75 -17.58
N GLU A 160 -0.64 -22.27 -16.36
CA GLU A 160 -1.60 -22.08 -15.30
C GLU A 160 -1.48 -20.64 -14.83
N VAL A 161 -2.49 -19.85 -15.18
CA VAL A 161 -2.66 -18.47 -14.73
C VAL A 161 -2.91 -18.54 -13.22
N THR A 162 -1.85 -18.39 -12.42
CA THR A 162 -2.01 -18.27 -10.98
C THR A 162 -2.78 -16.99 -10.69
N GLN A 163 -4.03 -17.15 -10.24
CA GLN A 163 -4.87 -16.06 -9.76
C GLN A 163 -4.09 -15.25 -8.72
N TRP A 164 -3.88 -13.97 -9.00
CA TRP A 164 -3.44 -12.98 -8.02
C TRP A 164 -4.55 -12.76 -6.98
N GLY A 165 -4.72 -13.72 -6.07
CA GLY A 165 -5.73 -13.70 -5.01
C GLY A 165 -6.05 -15.05 -4.35
N GLY A 166 -5.56 -16.19 -4.86
CA GLY A 166 -5.94 -17.52 -4.37
C GLY A 166 -5.39 -17.90 -3.00
N ASP A 167 -4.16 -17.50 -2.66
CA ASP A 167 -3.48 -18.00 -1.46
C ASP A 167 -3.72 -17.16 -0.19
N CYS A 168 -4.68 -16.22 -0.23
CA CYS A 168 -5.04 -15.40 0.93
C CYS A 168 -6.25 -15.93 1.72
N LEU A 169 -6.91 -17.00 1.23
CA LEU A 169 -8.04 -17.66 1.88
C LEU A 169 -7.85 -19.18 1.88
N GLY A 170 -6.81 -19.67 2.55
CA GLY A 170 -6.52 -21.11 2.72
C GLY A 170 -5.97 -21.42 4.09
#